data_AF-A0A496LPL5-F1
#
_entry.id   AF-A0A496LPL5-F1
#
_cell.length_a   1.000
_cell.length_b   1.000
_cell.length_c   1.000
_cell.angle_alpha   90.00
_cell.angle_beta   90.00
_cell.angle_gamma   90.00
#
_symmetry.space_group_name_H-M   'P 1'
#
loop_
_entity.id
_entity.type
_entity.pdbx_description
1 polymer ?
#
loop_
_entity_poly.entity_id
_entity_poly.type
_entity_poly.pdbx_seq_one_letter_code
_entity_poly.pdbx_strand_id
1 'polypeptide(L)'
;SEDEIALKFNSKVEKFLSNLIGIDLDRLELTCMQVGLNELRNKIAELKRTKIRFLENEKIALEIFGESFKNALSPSFEMVFDSNLVFFGENYLGMKLGVNFEGKEAKMLCAGSIYNDYERFLNNLKEAA
;
A
#
# COMPACT_ATOMS: atom_id res chain seq x y z
N SER A 1 -17.81 -12.59 -8.70
CA SER A 1 -17.43 -11.16 -8.76
C SER A 1 -15.96 -11.03 -8.37
N GLU A 2 -15.31 -9.88 -8.63
CA GLU A 2 -13.88 -9.66 -8.35
C GLU A 2 -13.49 -9.69 -6.85
N ASP A 3 -14.48 -9.67 -5.96
CA ASP A 3 -14.32 -9.65 -4.50
C ASP A 3 -14.74 -10.97 -3.82
N GLU A 4 -14.95 -12.02 -4.60
CA GLU A 4 -15.37 -13.32 -4.09
C GLU A 4 -14.20 -14.27 -3.85
N ILE A 5 -14.26 -14.99 -2.72
CA ILE A 5 -13.35 -16.09 -2.41
C ILE A 5 -14.07 -17.42 -2.65
N ALA A 6 -13.68 -18.12 -3.71
CA ALA A 6 -14.16 -19.48 -3.98
C ALA A 6 -13.33 -20.51 -3.20
N LEU A 7 -13.98 -21.34 -2.38
CA LEU A 7 -13.36 -22.44 -1.62
C LEU A 7 -13.83 -23.79 -2.15
N LYS A 8 -13.00 -24.81 -1.99
CA LYS A 8 -13.48 -26.19 -2.12
C LYS A 8 -14.55 -26.47 -1.06
N PHE A 9 -15.66 -27.05 -1.49
CA PHE A 9 -16.78 -27.33 -0.59
C PHE A 9 -16.35 -28.31 0.53
N ASN A 10 -16.65 -27.93 1.77
CA ASN A 10 -16.51 -28.77 2.95
C ASN A 10 -17.60 -28.36 3.95
N SER A 11 -18.46 -29.30 4.33
CA SER A 11 -19.63 -29.02 5.18
C SER A 11 -19.28 -28.48 6.57
N LYS A 12 -18.11 -28.85 7.13
CA LYS A 12 -17.64 -28.31 8.41
C LYS A 12 -17.19 -26.85 8.25
N VAL A 13 -16.50 -26.55 7.15
CA VAL A 13 -16.03 -25.20 6.82
C VAL A 13 -17.21 -24.29 6.52
N GLU A 14 -18.17 -24.75 5.71
CA GLU A 14 -19.42 -24.03 5.44
C GLU A 14 -20.15 -23.66 6.74
N LYS A 15 -20.42 -24.64 7.60
CA LYS A 15 -21.10 -24.40 8.88
C LYS A 15 -20.33 -23.42 9.77
N PHE A 16 -19.00 -23.49 9.77
CA PHE A 16 -18.17 -22.56 10.51
C PHE A 16 -18.27 -21.13 9.97
N LEU A 17 -18.14 -20.95 8.65
CA LEU A 17 -18.20 -19.64 8.00
C LEU A 17 -19.59 -18.99 8.11
N SER A 18 -20.66 -19.78 8.11
CA SER A 18 -22.02 -19.28 8.35
C SER A 18 -22.19 -18.62 9.71
N ASN A 19 -21.39 -18.98 10.72
CA ASN A 19 -21.42 -18.32 12.03
C ASN A 19 -20.62 -17.00 12.06
N LEU A 20 -19.88 -16.70 11.01
CA LEU A 20 -19.01 -15.53 10.90
C LEU A 20 -19.56 -14.48 9.94
N ILE A 21 -20.82 -14.61 9.51
CA ILE A 21 -21.46 -13.62 8.63
C ILE A 21 -21.45 -12.25 9.32
N GLY A 22 -20.98 -11.23 8.59
CA GLY A 22 -20.86 -9.85 9.09
C GLY A 22 -19.53 -9.54 9.80
N ILE A 23 -18.59 -10.48 9.87
CA ILE A 23 -17.23 -10.20 10.33
C ILE A 23 -16.42 -9.47 9.24
N ASP A 24 -15.51 -8.58 9.65
CA ASP A 24 -14.55 -7.97 8.72
C ASP A 24 -13.46 -8.97 8.26
N LEU A 25 -12.83 -8.64 7.13
CA LEU A 25 -11.85 -9.51 6.47
C LEU A 25 -10.59 -9.74 7.31
N ASP A 26 -10.16 -8.76 8.12
CA ASP A 26 -8.97 -8.85 8.96
C ASP A 26 -9.20 -9.83 10.12
N ARG A 27 -10.35 -9.72 10.78
CA ARG A 27 -10.76 -10.66 11.83
C ARG A 27 -11.05 -12.05 11.28
N LEU A 28 -11.59 -12.16 10.07
CA LEU A 28 -11.76 -13.46 9.40
C LEU A 28 -10.41 -14.14 9.18
N GLU A 29 -9.40 -13.40 8.70
CA GLU A 29 -8.04 -13.92 8.48
C GLU A 29 -7.41 -14.45 9.77
N LEU A 30 -7.47 -13.67 10.85
CA LEU A 30 -6.97 -14.06 12.18
C LEU A 30 -7.66 -15.33 12.69
N THR A 31 -8.99 -15.39 12.54
CA THR A 31 -9.77 -16.55 12.96
C THR A 31 -9.36 -17.79 12.18
N CYS A 32 -9.18 -17.67 10.85
CA CYS A 32 -8.75 -18.77 9.98
C CYS A 32 -7.36 -19.30 10.36
N MET A 33 -6.44 -18.42 10.78
CA MET A 33 -5.11 -18.84 11.27
C MET A 33 -5.21 -19.71 12.53
N GLN A 34 -6.08 -19.34 13.47
CA GLN A 34 -6.25 -20.06 14.74
C GLN A 34 -6.88 -21.44 14.55
N VAL A 35 -7.83 -21.57 13.62
CA VAL A 35 -8.55 -22.83 13.38
C VAL A 35 -7.92 -23.70 12.28
N GLY A 36 -6.79 -23.28 11.69
CA GLY A 36 -6.07 -24.05 10.68
C GLY A 36 -6.72 -24.08 9.28
N LEU A 37 -7.55 -23.09 8.94
CA LEU A 37 -8.19 -22.97 7.62
C LEU A 37 -7.24 -22.34 6.59
N ASN A 38 -6.19 -23.08 6.24
CA ASN A 38 -5.09 -22.59 5.39
C ASN A 38 -5.54 -22.17 3.97
N GLU A 39 -6.49 -22.89 3.35
CA GLU A 39 -6.99 -22.55 2.01
C GLU A 39 -7.65 -21.16 1.99
N LEU A 40 -8.54 -20.91 2.96
CA LEU A 40 -9.22 -19.63 3.08
C LEU A 40 -8.24 -18.50 3.43
N ARG A 41 -7.30 -18.74 4.36
CA ARG A 41 -6.24 -17.79 4.68
C ARG A 41 -5.44 -17.38 3.43
N ASN A 42 -5.00 -18.35 2.62
CA ASN A 42 -4.21 -18.08 1.42
C ASN A 42 -4.99 -17.25 0.41
N LYS A 43 -6.28 -17.55 0.23
CA LYS A 43 -7.15 -16.81 -0.69
C LYS A 43 -7.50 -15.41 -0.18
N ILE A 44 -7.64 -15.21 1.14
CA ILE A 44 -7.77 -13.85 1.73
C ILE A 44 -6.50 -13.04 1.45
N ALA A 45 -5.31 -13.62 1.66
CA ALA A 45 -4.04 -12.96 1.38
C ALA A 45 -3.83 -12.66 -0.11
N GLU A 46 -4.32 -13.52 -1.00
CA GLU A 46 -4.36 -13.28 -2.45
C GLU A 46 -5.30 -12.11 -2.80
N LEU A 47 -6.54 -12.12 -2.29
CA LEU A 47 -7.51 -11.04 -2.48
C LEU A 47 -6.98 -9.70 -1.96
N LYS A 48 -6.34 -9.67 -0.79
CA LYS A 48 -5.70 -8.44 -0.28
C LYS A 48 -4.61 -7.96 -1.23
N ARG A 49 -3.75 -8.86 -1.73
CA ARG A 49 -2.68 -8.51 -2.69
C ARG A 49 -3.19 -7.97 -4.01
N THR A 50 -4.33 -8.47 -4.52
CA THR A 50 -4.92 -7.93 -5.76
C THR A 50 -5.54 -6.54 -5.57
N LYS A 51 -5.88 -6.18 -4.33
CA LYS A 51 -6.39 -4.83 -3.97
C LYS A 51 -5.30 -3.85 -3.54
N ILE A 52 -4.14 -4.36 -3.13
CA ILE A 52 -2.95 -3.57 -2.78
C ILE A 52 -2.27 -3.10 -4.08
N ARG A 53 -2.54 -1.86 -4.51
CA ARG A 53 -1.86 -1.16 -5.63
C ARG A 53 -0.44 -0.67 -5.27
N PHE A 54 0.26 -1.35 -4.36
CA PHE A 54 1.49 -0.83 -3.74
C PHE A 54 2.78 -1.49 -4.24
N LEU A 55 2.70 -2.53 -5.07
CA LEU A 55 3.90 -3.25 -5.53
C LEU A 55 4.87 -2.37 -6.32
N GLU A 56 4.37 -1.42 -7.11
CA GLU A 56 5.22 -0.47 -7.85
C GLU A 56 5.97 0.47 -6.89
N ASN A 57 5.23 1.04 -5.93
CA ASN A 57 5.79 1.98 -4.96
C ASN A 57 6.76 1.29 -3.98
N GLU A 58 6.48 0.05 -3.58
CA GLU A 58 7.38 -0.76 -2.76
C GLU A 58 8.65 -1.14 -3.52
N LYS A 59 8.56 -1.47 -4.82
CA LYS A 59 9.76 -1.70 -5.64
C LYS A 59 10.61 -0.45 -5.74
N ILE A 60 10.01 0.70 -6.05
CA ILE A 60 10.72 1.98 -6.12
C ILE A 60 11.31 2.33 -4.74
N ALA A 61 10.58 2.14 -3.64
CA ALA A 61 11.11 2.37 -2.31
C ALA A 61 12.27 1.42 -1.97
N LEU A 62 12.18 0.15 -2.36
CA LEU A 62 13.28 -0.81 -2.19
C LEU A 62 14.50 -0.44 -3.03
N GLU A 63 14.31 0.03 -4.26
CA GLU A 63 15.41 0.50 -5.13
C GLU A 63 16.09 1.75 -4.57
N ILE A 64 15.31 2.69 -4.03
CA ILE A 64 15.81 3.94 -3.47
C ILE A 64 16.54 3.72 -2.13
N PHE A 65 15.98 2.89 -1.24
CA PHE A 65 16.42 2.78 0.15
C PHE A 65 17.14 1.47 0.48
N GLY A 66 17.14 0.48 -0.43
CA GLY A 66 17.76 -0.82 -0.24
C GLY A 66 17.30 -1.50 1.05
N GLU A 67 18.26 -1.97 1.85
CA GLU A 67 17.98 -2.62 3.15
C GLU A 67 17.25 -1.70 4.15
N SER A 68 17.33 -0.38 3.94
CA SER A 68 16.67 0.64 4.76
C SER A 68 15.24 0.97 4.29
N PHE A 69 14.62 0.18 3.39
CA PHE A 69 13.28 0.46 2.86
C PHE A 69 12.20 0.67 3.94
N LYS A 70 12.34 0.03 5.10
CA LYS A 70 11.43 0.24 6.24
C LYS A 70 11.39 1.70 6.69
N ASN A 71 12.45 2.47 6.47
CA ASN A 71 12.49 3.90 6.77
C ASN A 71 11.57 4.71 5.85
N ALA A 72 11.30 4.22 4.63
CA ALA A 72 10.32 4.81 3.71
C ALA A 72 8.87 4.63 4.20
N LEU A 73 8.64 3.65 5.08
CA LEU A 73 7.34 3.34 5.67
C LEU A 73 7.18 3.95 7.07
N SER A 74 8.21 4.64 7.58
CA SER A 74 8.20 5.26 8.91
C SER A 74 7.56 6.65 8.87
N PRO A 75 6.83 7.07 9.91
CA PRO A 75 6.40 8.47 10.07
C PRO A 75 7.55 9.48 10.08
N SER A 76 8.77 9.05 10.37
CA SER A 76 9.98 9.89 10.33
C SER A 76 10.56 10.07 8.92
N PHE A 77 9.91 9.53 7.88
CA PHE A 77 10.40 9.58 6.52
C PHE A 77 10.62 11.00 6.00
N GLU A 78 9.86 11.98 6.50
CA GLU A 78 10.08 13.38 6.17
C GLU A 78 11.51 13.86 6.48
N MET A 79 12.18 13.30 7.50
CA MET A 79 13.55 13.65 7.87
C MET A 79 14.59 13.22 6.83
N VAL A 80 14.22 12.31 5.93
CA VAL A 80 15.05 11.90 4.80
C VAL A 80 15.13 13.01 3.73
N PHE A 81 14.17 13.94 3.75
CA PHE A 81 14.14 15.09 2.86
C PHE A 81 14.77 16.31 3.55
N ASP A 82 16.05 16.53 3.31
CA ASP A 82 16.79 17.68 3.83
C ASP A 82 16.38 19.01 3.16
N SER A 83 15.71 18.94 2.01
CA SER A 83 15.16 20.09 1.30
C SER A 83 13.86 19.73 0.56
N ASN A 84 13.28 20.71 -0.15
CA ASN A 84 12.10 20.46 -0.97
C ASN A 84 12.37 19.54 -2.18
N LEU A 85 13.64 19.34 -2.54
CA LEU A 85 14.07 18.56 -3.69
C LEU A 85 15.34 17.77 -3.33
N VAL A 86 15.27 16.45 -3.34
CA VAL A 86 16.39 15.59 -2.90
C VAL A 86 16.69 14.55 -3.96
N PHE A 87 17.96 14.36 -4.29
CA PHE A 87 18.37 13.25 -5.15
C PHE A 87 18.68 12.02 -4.30
N PHE A 88 18.11 10.87 -4.67
CA PHE A 88 18.45 9.59 -4.08
C PHE A 88 19.31 8.80 -5.06
N GLY A 89 20.62 8.84 -4.83
CA GLY A 89 21.60 8.35 -5.80
C GLY A 89 21.51 9.11 -7.12
N GLU A 90 21.85 8.44 -8.23
CA GLU A 90 21.90 9.07 -9.56
C GLU A 90 20.58 8.99 -10.33
N ASN A 91 19.66 8.11 -9.91
CA ASN A 91 18.52 7.72 -10.74
C ASN A 91 17.16 8.17 -10.20
N TYR A 92 17.11 8.71 -8.98
CA TYR A 92 15.83 9.03 -8.34
C TYR A 92 15.81 10.44 -7.77
N LEU A 93 14.64 11.06 -7.86
CA LEU A 93 14.33 12.39 -7.36
C LEU A 93 13.16 12.31 -6.39
N GLY A 94 13.40 12.83 -5.19
CA GLY A 94 12.42 13.11 -4.17
C GLY A 94 11.96 14.56 -4.21
N MET A 95 10.66 14.78 -4.03
CA MET A 95 10.05 16.09 -3.86
C MET A 95 9.23 16.16 -2.58
N LYS A 96 9.33 17.28 -1.87
CA LYS A 96 8.49 17.64 -0.72
C LYS A 96 7.65 18.85 -1.08
N LEU A 97 6.34 18.64 -1.15
CA LEU A 97 5.36 19.62 -1.64
C LEU A 97 4.40 20.00 -0.51
N GLY A 98 4.03 21.28 -0.45
CA GLY A 98 2.90 21.71 0.38
C GLY A 98 1.58 21.35 -0.31
N VAL A 99 0.65 20.73 0.42
CA VAL A 99 -0.67 20.36 -0.10
C VAL A 99 -1.73 20.68 0.96
N ASN A 100 -2.97 20.89 0.52
CA ASN A 100 -4.12 20.88 1.43
C ASN A 100 -4.77 19.50 1.38
N PHE A 101 -4.79 18.80 2.49
CA PHE A 101 -5.46 17.51 2.63
C PHE A 101 -6.62 17.68 3.59
N GLU A 102 -7.85 17.51 3.09
CA GLU A 102 -9.10 17.65 3.87
C GLU A 102 -9.20 19.00 4.63
N GLY A 103 -8.81 20.09 3.96
CA GLY A 103 -8.86 21.45 4.53
C GLY A 103 -7.76 21.75 5.56
N LYS A 104 -6.77 20.87 5.71
CA LYS A 104 -5.59 21.07 6.57
C LYS A 104 -4.33 21.20 5.74
N GLU A 105 -3.45 22.11 6.15
CA GLU A 105 -2.11 22.17 5.59
C GLU A 105 -1.35 20.87 5.90
N ALA A 106 -0.82 20.25 4.87
CA ALA A 106 -0.06 19.02 4.94
C ALA A 106 1.16 19.08 4.01
N LYS A 107 2.05 18.10 4.18
CA LYS A 107 3.19 17.88 3.28
C LYS A 107 3.00 16.57 2.54
N MET A 108 3.10 16.64 1.21
CA MET A 108 3.17 15.47 0.35
C MET A 108 4.63 15.18 0.00
N LEU A 109 5.04 13.94 0.23
CA LEU A 109 6.36 13.44 -0.13
C LEU A 109 6.21 12.54 -1.34
N CYS A 110 6.96 12.82 -2.39
CA CYS A 110 6.98 12.05 -3.63
C CYS A 110 8.42 11.60 -3.91
N ALA A 111 8.60 10.38 -4.42
CA ALA A 111 9.89 9.92 -4.91
C ALA A 111 9.68 9.06 -6.15
N GLY A 112 10.55 9.22 -7.15
CA GLY A 112 10.46 8.50 -8.41
C GLY A 112 11.70 8.68 -9.27
N SER A 113 11.71 8.04 -10.43
CA SER A 113 12.82 8.12 -11.39
C SER A 113 13.04 9.55 -11.91
N ILE A 114 14.29 9.99 -12.04
CA ILE A 114 14.64 11.30 -12.64
C ILE A 114 14.14 11.46 -14.08
N TYR A 115 13.82 10.36 -14.76
CA TYR A 115 13.32 10.35 -16.13
C TYR A 115 11.80 10.56 -16.24
N ASN A 116 11.10 10.70 -15.11
CA ASN A 116 9.67 10.98 -15.10
C ASN A 116 9.35 12.40 -15.61
N ASP A 117 8.16 12.55 -16.19
CA ASP A 117 7.62 13.86 -16.59
C ASP A 117 7.04 14.60 -15.37
N TYR A 118 7.94 15.24 -14.62
CA TYR A 118 7.59 15.99 -13.41
C TYR A 118 6.76 17.25 -13.71
N GLU A 119 6.90 17.83 -14.90
CA GLU A 119 6.10 18.99 -15.30
C GLU A 119 4.63 18.60 -15.42
N ARG A 120 4.34 17.54 -16.17
CA ARG A 120 2.98 17.00 -16.29
C ARG A 120 2.43 16.54 -14.94
N PHE A 121 3.25 15.88 -14.13
CA PHE A 121 2.85 15.46 -12.77
C PHE A 121 2.41 16.66 -11.90
N LEU A 122 3.22 17.71 -11.85
CA LEU A 122 2.92 18.91 -11.07
C LEU A 122 1.69 19.67 -11.61
N ASN A 123 1.51 19.71 -12.94
CA ASN A 123 0.34 20.33 -13.54
C ASN A 123 -0.95 19.59 -13.17
N ASN A 124 -0.94 18.25 -13.22
CA ASN A 124 -2.09 17.44 -12.80
C ASN A 124 -2.46 17.68 -11.32
N LEU A 125 -1.48 17.86 -10.44
CA LEU A 125 -1.72 18.15 -9.03
C LEU A 125 -2.37 19.52 -8.81
N LYS A 126 -1.99 20.53 -9.61
CA LYS A 126 -2.60 21.86 -9.55
C LYS A 126 -4.03 21.88 -10.07
N GLU A 127 -4.34 21.08 -11.09
CA GLU A 127 -5.69 20.98 -11.66
C GLU A 127 -6.66 20.21 -10.74
N ALA A 128 -6.14 19.34 -9.87
CA ALA A 128 -6.92 18.55 -8.93
C ALA A 128 -7.12 19.22 -7.55
N ALA A 129 -6.49 20.37 -7.30
CA ALA A 129 -6.49 21.08 -6.01
C ALA A 129 -7.48 22.26 -5.97
#